data_AF-A0A9E5NQ76-F1
#
_entry.id   AF-A0A9E5NQ76-F1
#
_cell.length_a   1.000
_cell.length_b   1.000
_cell.length_c   1.000
_cell.angle_alpha   90.00
_cell.angle_beta   90.00
_cell.angle_gamma   90.00
#
_symmetry.space_group_name_H-M   'P 1'
#
loop_
_entity.id
_entity.type
_entity.pdbx_description
1 polymer ?
#
loop_
_entity_poly.entity_id
_entity_poly.type
_entity_poly.pdbx_seq_one_letter_code
_entity_poly.pdbx_strand_id
1 'polypeptide(L)' 'TVLKERQPEDVIQEIADSGLRGRGGAGFPTGRKWRACREAQGDVKYMVCNADEGDPGAYMDRSVLE' A
#
# COMPACT_ATOMS: atom_id res chain seq x y z
N THR A 1 -12.25 -14.19 8.54
CA THR A 1 -11.86 -12.81 8.19
C THR A 1 -10.42 -12.80 7.71
N VAL A 2 -10.04 -11.84 6.85
CA VAL A 2 -8.67 -11.73 6.32
C VAL A 2 -7.60 -11.77 7.44
N LEU A 3 -7.86 -11.11 8.57
CA LEU A 3 -6.95 -11.07 9.73
C LEU A 3 -6.80 -12.40 10.49
N LYS A 4 -7.75 -13.34 10.35
CA LYS A 4 -7.75 -14.62 11.10
C LYS A 4 -7.48 -15.84 10.21
N GLU A 5 -7.82 -15.76 8.93
CA GLU A 5 -7.91 -16.94 8.06
C GLU A 5 -6.91 -16.94 6.90
N ARG A 6 -6.20 -15.84 6.66
CA ARG A 6 -5.27 -15.72 5.53
C ARG A 6 -3.85 -15.47 5.99
N GLN A 7 -2.89 -15.99 5.24
CA GLN A 7 -1.49 -15.63 5.42
C GLN A 7 -1.24 -14.25 4.79
N PRO A 8 -0.31 -13.45 5.32
CA PRO A 8 0.07 -12.16 4.72
C PRO A 8 0.44 -12.27 3.23
N GLU A 9 1.06 -13.38 2.85
CA GLU A 9 1.47 -13.69 1.48
C GLU A 9 0.27 -13.80 0.53
N ASP A 10 -0.86 -14.34 1.00
CA ASP A 10 -2.10 -14.44 0.21
C ASP A 10 -2.64 -13.04 -0.11
N VAL A 11 -2.58 -12.12 0.85
CA VAL A 11 -3.02 -10.74 0.67
C VAL A 11 -2.08 -9.98 -0.27
N ILE A 12 -0.77 -10.19 -0.15
CA ILE A 12 0.22 -9.59 -1.07
C ILE A 12 -0.03 -10.10 -2.50
N GLN A 13 -0.35 -11.39 -2.66
CA GLN A 13 -0.64 -11.98 -3.96
C GLN A 13 -1.93 -11.40 -4.57
N GLU A 14 -3.01 -11.31 -3.80
CA GLU A 14 -4.26 -10.70 -4.26
C GLU A 14 -4.05 -9.24 -4.72
N ILE A 15 -3.26 -8.46 -3.98
CA ILE A 15 -2.93 -7.08 -4.39
C ILE A 15 -2.05 -7.05 -5.64
N ALA A 16 -1.14 -8.00 -5.82
CA ALA A 16 -0.36 -8.11 -7.04
C ALA A 16 -1.26 -8.44 -8.25
N ASP A 17 -2.17 -9.39 -8.10
CA ASP A 17 -3.09 -9.84 -9.15
C ASP A 17 -4.11 -8.77 -9.52
N SER A 18 -4.50 -7.91 -8.57
CA SER A 18 -5.39 -6.77 -8.83
C SER A 18 -4.80 -5.71 -9.77
N GLY A 19 -3.48 -5.70 -9.96
CA GLY A 19 -2.78 -4.67 -10.71
C GLY A 19 -2.76 -3.29 -10.04
N LEU A 20 -3.04 -3.20 -8.73
CA LEU A 20 -3.03 -1.94 -8.00
C LEU A 20 -1.68 -1.23 -8.13
N ARG A 21 -1.73 0.05 -8.51
CA ARG A 21 -0.58 0.96 -8.62
C ARG A 21 -0.70 2.10 -7.61
N GLY A 22 0.43 2.60 -7.14
CA GLY A 22 0.48 3.72 -6.19
C GLY A 22 -0.25 4.97 -6.72
N ARG A 23 -1.11 5.57 -5.89
CA ARG A 23 -1.96 6.70 -6.26
C ARG A 23 -1.41 8.09 -5.93
N GLY A 24 -0.35 8.18 -5.14
CA GLY A 24 0.40 9.43 -4.90
C GLY A 24 1.35 9.81 -6.04
N GLY A 25 0.91 9.67 -7.30
CA GLY A 25 1.68 10.08 -8.49
C GLY A 25 2.74 9.08 -9.01
N ALA A 26 3.47 8.38 -8.15
CA ALA A 26 4.59 7.51 -8.57
C ALA A 26 4.17 6.29 -9.43
N GLY A 27 2.96 5.77 -9.24
CA GLY A 27 2.43 4.68 -10.05
C GLY A 27 3.17 3.34 -9.95
N PHE A 28 4.04 3.11 -8.96
CA PHE A 28 4.73 1.83 -8.79
C PHE A 28 3.74 0.69 -8.42
N PRO A 29 3.92 -0.55 -8.90
CA PRO A 29 3.04 -1.67 -8.54
C PRO A 29 3.04 -1.95 -7.03
N THR A 30 1.88 -1.83 -6.39
CA THR A 30 1.74 -1.91 -4.93
C THR A 30 2.10 -3.30 -4.41
N GLY A 31 1.66 -4.37 -5.09
CA GLY A 31 2.00 -5.75 -4.69
C GLY A 31 3.51 -6.02 -4.70
N ARG A 32 4.24 -5.48 -5.69
CA ARG A 32 5.71 -5.58 -5.75
C ARG A 32 6.37 -4.83 -4.59
N LYS A 33 5.86 -3.63 -4.25
CA LYS A 33 6.36 -2.83 -3.12
C LYS A 33 6.18 -3.58 -1.78
N TRP A 34 5.01 -4.20 -1.57
CA TRP A 34 4.72 -4.93 -0.34
C TRP A 34 5.54 -6.20 -0.20
N ARG A 35 5.71 -6.96 -1.29
CA ARG A 35 6.56 -8.16 -1.31
C ARG A 35 8.00 -7.82 -0.89
N ALA A 36 8.58 -6.77 -1.48
CA ALA A 36 9.93 -6.33 -1.12
C ALA A 36 10.06 -5.93 0.37
N CYS A 37 9.04 -5.29 0.95
CA CYS A 37 9.04 -4.93 2.36
C CYS A 37 8.96 -6.16 3.28
N ARG A 38 8.16 -7.17 2.89
CA ARG A 38 8.02 -8.44 3.61
C ARG A 38 9.30 -9.27 3.58
N GLU A 39 9.99 -9.29 2.45
CA GLU A 39 11.26 -10.03 2.24
C GLU A 39 12.46 -9.37 2.92
N ALA A 40 12.38 -8.06 3.19
CA ALA A 40 13.45 -7.35 3.88
C ALA A 40 13.69 -7.93 5.29
N GLN A 41 14.96 -8.01 5.70
CA GLN A 41 15.33 -8.48 7.04
C GLN A 41 14.84 -7.54 8.16
N GLY A 42 14.75 -8.07 9.38
CA GLY A 42 14.37 -7.36 10.60
C GLY A 42 12.91 -7.57 11.01
N ASP A 43 12.68 -7.66 12.32
CA ASP A 43 11.39 -8.06 12.90
C ASP A 43 10.39 -6.90 12.98
N VAL A 44 10.89 -5.67 13.14
CA VAL A 44 10.08 -4.46 13.25
C VAL A 44 9.90 -3.84 11.87
N LYS A 45 8.64 -3.66 11.47
CA LYS A 45 8.26 -3.00 10.21
C LYS A 45 7.40 -1.78 10.52
N TYR A 46 7.52 -0.75 9.70
CA TYR A 46 6.74 0.48 9.82
C TYR A 46 5.86 0.66 8.58
N MET A 47 4.65 1.17 8.80
CA MET A 47 3.75 1.61 7.75
C MET A 47 3.54 3.11 7.91
N VAL A 48 3.74 3.86 6.83
CA VAL A 48 3.53 5.30 6.78
C VAL A 48 2.41 5.57 5.79
N CYS A 49 1.36 6.24 6.26
CA CYS A 49 0.33 6.82 5.39
C CYS A 49 0.82 8.20 4.96
N ASN A 50 0.99 8.42 3.66
CA ASN A 50 1.32 9.74 3.15
C ASN A 50 0.03 10.53 2.93
N ALA A 51 -0.28 11.46 3.83
CA ALA A 51 -1.42 12.37 3.74
C ALA A 51 -1.00 13.79 3.33
N ASP A 52 0.24 13.98 2.87
CA ASP A 52 0.74 15.25 2.37
C ASP A 52 0.27 15.48 0.93
N GLU A 53 -0.98 15.93 0.79
CA GLU A 53 -1.61 16.28 -0.49
C GLU A 53 -1.21 17.71 -0.92
N GLY A 54 0.03 17.87 -1.39
CA GLY A 54 0.62 19.18 -1.70
C GLY A 54 0.52 19.65 -3.16
N ASP A 55 0.16 18.76 -4.09
CA ASP A 55 0.10 19.08 -5.52
C ASP A 55 -1.10 19.99 -5.83
N PRO A 56 -0.90 21.15 -6.51
CA PRO A 56 -2.00 22.05 -6.85
C PRO A 56 -3.09 21.35 -7.67
N GLY A 57 -4.31 21.30 -7.12
CA GLY A 57 -5.45 20.66 -7.77
C GLY A 57 -5.75 19.23 -7.34
N ALA A 58 -4.91 18.62 -6.49
CA ALA A 58 -5.23 17.36 -5.81
C ALA A 58 -6.06 17.65 -4.54
N TYR A 59 -7.26 17.04 -4.45
CA TYR A 59 -8.15 17.12 -3.29
C TYR A 59 -8.83 15.78 -2.98
N MET A 60 -8.30 14.69 -3.53
CA MET A 60 -8.88 13.36 -3.42
C MET A 60 -8.65 12.80 -2.01
N ASP A 61 -7.44 12.95 -1.47
CA ASP A 61 -7.09 12.35 -0.19
C ASP A 61 -7.78 13.09 0.96
N ARG A 62 -7.92 14.43 0.87
CA ARG A 62 -8.72 15.22 1.82
C ARG A 62 -10.13 14.65 2.02
N SER A 63 -10.83 14.29 0.94
CA SER A 63 -12.22 13.78 1.02
C SER A 63 -12.37 12.42 1.69
N VAL A 64 -11.28 11.65 1.80
CA VAL A 64 -11.27 10.37 2.51
C VAL A 64 -10.94 10.56 3.99
N LEU A 65 -10.20 11.62 4.33
CA LEU A 65 -9.73 11.90 5.68
C LEU A 65 -10.71 12.73 6.52
N GLU A 66 -11.54 13.58 5.90
CA GLU A 66 -12.65 14.31 6.55
C GLU A 66 -13.80 13.38 6.97
#